data_AF-A0A934R575-F1
#
_entry.id   AF-A0A934R575-F1
#
_cell.length_a   1.000
_cell.length_b   1.000
_cell.length_c   1.000
_cell.angle_alpha   90.00
_cell.angle_beta   90.00
_cell.angle_gamma   90.00
#
_symmetry.space_group_name_H-M   'P 1'
#
loop_
_entity.id
_entity.type
_entity.pdbx_description
1 polymer ?
#
loop_
_entity_poly.entity_id
_entity_poly.type
_entity_poly.pdbx_seq_one_letter_code
_entity_poly.pdbx_strand_id
1 'polypeptide(L)'
;MKNIDFDDLLRSAGEDFPLPPSFHADVWNRIESAEAIRSKLETPWHHNIISMIARPWAAASGFAAMVALGLWLGALSIPDNFRTETAYARSISPFAQSHR
;
A
#
# COMPACT_ATOMS: atom_id res chain seq x y z
N MET A 1 28.66 -42.50 -7.45
CA MET A 1 29.77 -41.56 -7.66
C MET A 1 29.47 -40.32 -6.87
N LYS A 2 30.40 -39.92 -5.99
CA LYS A 2 30.17 -38.97 -4.89
C LYS A 2 30.49 -37.56 -5.40
N ASN A 3 29.76 -36.55 -4.92
CA ASN A 3 29.98 -35.11 -5.22
C ASN A 3 31.44 -34.66 -5.09
N ILE A 4 32.24 -35.34 -4.27
CA ILE A 4 33.67 -35.12 -4.08
C ILE A 4 34.45 -35.30 -5.39
N ASP A 5 34.12 -36.31 -6.19
CA ASP A 5 34.80 -36.57 -7.47
C ASP A 5 34.54 -35.43 -8.47
N PHE A 6 33.38 -34.77 -8.36
CA PHE A 6 32.98 -33.68 -9.24
C PHE A 6 33.65 -32.35 -8.86
N ASP A 7 33.74 -32.05 -7.57
CA ASP A 7 34.47 -30.89 -7.08
C ASP A 7 35.98 -30.97 -7.41
N ASP A 8 36.57 -32.16 -7.31
CA ASP A 8 37.96 -32.38 -7.69
C ASP A 8 38.16 -32.26 -9.21
N LEU A 9 37.21 -32.74 -10.02
CA LEU A 9 37.20 -32.53 -11.47
C LEU A 9 37.10 -31.04 -11.84
N LEU A 10 36.21 -30.29 -11.21
CA LEU A 10 36.04 -28.85 -11.45
C LEU A 10 37.28 -28.05 -11.02
N ARG A 11 37.89 -28.43 -9.89
CA ARG A 11 39.12 -27.79 -9.40
C ARG A 11 40.32 -28.12 -10.29
N SER A 12 40.37 -29.32 -10.88
CA SER A 12 41.42 -29.73 -11.82
C SER A 12 41.25 -29.14 -13.23
N ALA A 13 40.03 -28.79 -13.61
CA ALA A 13 39.71 -28.16 -14.90
C ALA A 13 40.01 -26.65 -14.94
N GLY A 14 40.44 -26.06 -13.81
CA GLY A 14 40.83 -24.66 -13.69
C GLY A 14 42.19 -24.32 -14.33
N GLU A 15 42.53 -24.94 -15.46
CA GLU A 15 43.57 -24.41 -16.33
C GLU A 15 43.01 -23.21 -17.09
N ASP A 16 43.85 -22.17 -17.21
CA ASP A 16 43.57 -20.90 -17.88
C ASP A 16 43.19 -21.12 -19.35
N PHE A 17 41.92 -21.45 -19.60
CA PHE A 17 41.37 -21.39 -20.93
C PHE A 17 41.35 -19.92 -21.35
N PRO A 18 42.03 -19.54 -22.45
CA PRO A 18 42.00 -18.17 -22.92
C PRO A 18 40.58 -17.85 -23.37
N LEU A 19 39.84 -17.19 -22.48
CA LEU A 19 38.49 -16.73 -22.76
C LEU A 19 38.59 -15.62 -23.82
N PRO A 20 37.66 -15.59 -24.79
CA PRO A 20 37.55 -14.46 -25.70
C PRO A 20 37.42 -13.15 -24.91
N PRO A 21 38.01 -12.04 -25.36
CA PRO A 21 37.88 -10.74 -24.69
C PRO A 21 36.42 -10.29 -24.53
N SER A 22 35.52 -10.78 -25.40
CA SER A 22 34.07 -10.49 -25.36
C SER A 22 33.28 -11.39 -24.42
N PHE A 23 33.86 -12.47 -23.88
CA PHE A 23 33.12 -13.47 -23.11
C PHE A 23 32.40 -12.85 -21.90
N HIS A 24 33.09 -11.99 -21.16
CA HIS A 24 32.48 -11.29 -20.03
C HIS A 24 31.35 -10.36 -20.45
N ALA A 25 31.51 -9.64 -21.56
CA ALA A 25 30.48 -8.75 -22.08
C ALA A 25 29.24 -9.54 -22.54
N ASP A 26 29.45 -10.67 -23.21
CA ASP A 26 28.36 -11.54 -23.68
C ASP A 26 27.61 -12.21 -22.52
N VAL A 27 28.32 -12.63 -21.46
CA VAL A 27 27.71 -13.16 -20.24
C VAL A 27 26.86 -12.09 -19.55
N TRP A 28 27.38 -10.87 -19.40
CA TRP A 28 26.63 -9.77 -18.80
C TRP A 28 25.40 -9.39 -19.61
N ASN A 29 25.51 -9.30 -20.93
CA ASN A 29 24.37 -9.06 -21.82
C ASN A 29 23.28 -10.15 -21.69
N ARG A 30 23.68 -11.42 -21.49
CA ARG A 30 22.74 -12.53 -21.30
C ARG A 30 22.04 -12.47 -19.93
N ILE A 31 22.75 -12.09 -18.88
CA ILE A 31 22.17 -11.91 -17.55
C ILE A 31 21.17 -10.75 -17.58
N GLU A 32 21.58 -9.60 -18.13
CA GLU A 32 20.73 -8.42 -18.22
C GLU A 32 19.46 -8.67 -19.04
N SER A 33 19.58 -9.36 -20.18
CA SER A 33 18.41 -9.73 -20.99
C SER A 33 17.48 -10.74 -20.30
N ALA A 34 18.03 -11.73 -19.57
CA ALA A 34 17.21 -12.66 -18.79
C ALA A 34 16.46 -11.96 -17.64
N GLU A 35 17.10 -11.00 -16.97
CA GLU A 35 16.51 -10.25 -15.86
C GLU A 35 15.45 -9.23 -16.33
N ALA A 36 15.66 -8.62 -17.51
CA ALA A 36 14.67 -7.79 -18.18
C ALA A 36 13.43 -8.58 -18.61
N ILE A 37 13.59 -9.85 -19.01
CA ILE A 37 12.46 -10.73 -19.35
C ILE A 37 11.70 -11.15 -18.09
N ARG A 38 12.42 -11.49 -17.00
CA ARG A 38 11.83 -11.91 -15.74
C ARG A 38 11.02 -10.80 -15.07
N SER A 39 11.56 -9.58 -15.02
CA SER A 39 10.89 -8.40 -14.48
C SER A 39 9.60 -8.03 -15.23
N LYS A 40 9.52 -8.35 -16.53
CA LYS A 40 8.32 -8.12 -17.35
C LYS A 40 7.22 -9.16 -17.13
N LEU A 41 7.58 -10.40 -16.84
CA LEU A 41 6.61 -11.49 -16.56
C LEU A 41 6.09 -11.46 -15.13
N GLU A 42 6.92 -11.04 -14.17
CA GLU A 42 6.57 -10.97 -12.76
C GLU A 42 6.03 -9.58 -12.38
N THR A 43 5.07 -9.01 -13.13
CA THR A 43 4.34 -7.84 -12.61
C THR A 43 3.32 -8.35 -11.61
N PRO A 44 3.60 -8.29 -10.30
CA PRO A 44 2.76 -8.99 -9.36
C PRO A 44 1.54 -8.12 -9.10
N TRP A 45 0.36 -8.72 -8.98
CA TRP A 45 -0.88 -8.05 -8.63
C TRP A 45 -0.74 -7.08 -7.44
N HIS A 46 0.18 -7.35 -6.51
CA HIS A 46 0.47 -6.48 -5.36
C HIS A 46 1.15 -5.15 -5.72
N HIS A 47 1.87 -5.05 -6.85
CA HIS A 47 2.44 -3.79 -7.32
C HIS A 47 1.36 -2.80 -7.75
N ASN A 48 0.25 -3.29 -8.32
CA ASN A 48 -0.93 -2.48 -8.62
C ASN A 48 -1.63 -1.98 -7.36
N ILE A 49 -1.72 -2.80 -6.31
CA ILE A 49 -2.36 -2.40 -5.05
C ILE A 49 -1.51 -1.35 -4.32
N ILE A 50 -0.20 -1.59 -4.21
CA ILE A 50 0.71 -0.65 -3.55
C ILE A 50 0.75 0.69 -4.29
N SER A 51 0.80 0.68 -5.63
CA SER A 51 0.73 1.91 -6.42
C SER A 51 -0.62 2.61 -6.32
N MET A 52 -1.72 1.88 -6.13
CA MET A 52 -3.05 2.46 -5.91
C MET A 52 -3.17 3.13 -4.53
N ILE A 53 -2.59 2.53 -3.48
CA ILE A 53 -2.58 3.09 -2.12
C ILE A 53 -1.58 4.25 -2.00
N ALA A 54 -0.44 4.18 -2.70
CA ALA A 54 0.57 5.23 -2.70
C ALA A 54 0.14 6.49 -3.48
N ARG A 55 -0.99 6.46 -4.21
CA ARG A 55 -1.53 7.64 -4.88
C ARG A 55 -2.14 8.60 -3.85
N PRO A 56 -1.86 9.91 -3.94
CA PRO A 56 -2.35 10.90 -2.99
C PRO A 56 -3.89 10.97 -2.90
N TRP A 57 -4.58 10.49 -3.94
CA TRP A 57 -6.03 10.36 -3.97
C TRP A 57 -6.60 9.30 -3.01
N ALA A 58 -5.83 8.24 -2.70
CA ALA A 58 -6.25 7.20 -1.77
C ALA A 58 -6.23 7.68 -0.31
N ALA A 59 -5.27 8.54 0.05
CA ALA A 59 -5.26 9.20 1.36
C ALA A 59 -6.44 10.16 1.51
N ALA A 60 -6.77 10.92 0.46
CA ALA A 60 -7.92 11.83 0.47
C ALA A 60 -9.26 11.08 0.59
N SER A 61 -9.43 9.94 -0.10
CA SER A 61 -10.65 9.14 0.00
C SER A 61 -10.79 8.49 1.38
N GLY A 62 -9.70 8.02 1.99
CA GLY A 62 -9.69 7.51 3.35
C GLY A 62 -10.12 8.56 4.38
N PHE A 63 -9.58 9.78 4.26
CA PHE A 63 -9.95 10.88 5.15
C PHE A 63 -11.42 11.29 4.98
N ALA A 64 -11.89 11.41 3.72
CA ALA A 64 -13.29 11.71 3.42
C ALA A 64 -14.24 10.64 3.97
N ALA A 65 -13.89 9.36 3.84
CA ALA A 65 -14.68 8.26 4.39
C ALA A 65 -14.77 8.30 5.91
N MET A 66 -13.66 8.63 6.59
CA MET A 66 -13.61 8.74 8.04
C MET A 66 -14.45 9.91 8.57
N VAL A 67 -14.40 11.06 7.88
CA VAL A 67 -15.26 12.22 8.17
C VAL A 67 -16.74 11.86 7.95
N ALA A 68 -17.07 11.21 6.84
CA ALA A 68 -18.45 10.80 6.54
C ALA A 68 -18.99 9.80 7.58
N LEU A 69 -18.17 8.83 8.01
CA LEU A 69 -18.51 7.90 9.08
C LEU A 69 -18.73 8.62 10.41
N GLY A 70 -17.85 9.54 10.78
CA GLY A 70 -17.99 10.34 11.99
C GLY A 70 -19.26 11.19 11.99
N LEU A 71 -19.59 11.82 10.87
CA LEU A 71 -20.84 12.57 10.71
C LEU A 71 -22.07 11.67 10.79
N TRP A 72 -22.02 10.49 10.17
CA TRP A 72 -23.13 9.54 10.19
C TRP A 72 -23.39 8.99 11.60
N LEU A 73 -22.33 8.56 12.30
CA LEU A 73 -22.39 8.11 13.69
C LEU A 73 -22.86 9.23 14.62
N GLY A 74 -22.37 10.46 14.41
CA GLY A 74 -22.80 11.64 15.16
C GLY A 74 -24.29 11.94 14.97
N ALA A 75 -24.78 11.88 13.72
CA ALA A 75 -26.19 12.10 13.42
C ALA A 75 -27.11 11.04 14.04
N LEU A 76 -26.68 9.77 14.06
CA LEU A 76 -27.40 8.67 14.73
C LEU A 76 -27.36 8.77 16.27
N SER A 77 -26.33 9.40 16.83
CA SER A 77 -26.13 9.51 18.28
C SER A 77 -26.74 10.75 18.89
N ILE A 78 -27.41 11.61 18.10
CA ILE A 78 -28.18 12.74 18.63
C ILE A 78 -29.33 12.15 19.46
N PRO A 79 -29.32 12.32 20.80
CA PRO A 79 -30.44 11.90 21.60
C PRO A 79 -31.62 12.85 21.35
N ASP A 80 -32.84 12.34 21.39
CA ASP A 80 -34.09 13.14 21.29
C ASP A 80 -34.26 14.20 22.42
N ASN A 81 -33.26 14.35 23.29
CA ASN A 81 -33.22 15.26 24.42
C ASN A 81 -32.94 16.73 24.04
N PHE A 82 -32.85 17.08 22.75
CA PHE A 82 -32.90 18.48 22.29
C PHE A 82 -34.16 19.24 22.77
N ARG A 83 -35.21 18.52 23.22
CA ARG A 83 -36.38 19.12 23.90
C ARG A 83 -36.12 19.62 25.32
N THR A 84 -35.13 19.11 26.05
CA THR A 84 -34.88 19.52 27.45
C THR A 84 -34.09 20.83 27.55
N GLU A 85 -33.16 21.10 26.64
CA GLU A 85 -32.45 22.40 26.62
C GLU A 85 -33.39 23.55 26.23
N THR A 86 -34.34 23.30 25.31
CA THR A 86 -35.38 24.27 24.97
C THR A 86 -36.38 24.49 26.12
N ALA A 87 -36.60 23.50 26.98
CA ALA A 87 -37.44 23.66 28.18
C ALA A 87 -36.81 24.59 29.22
N TYR A 88 -35.50 24.49 29.44
CA TYR A 88 -34.76 25.42 30.31
C TYR A 88 -34.72 26.84 29.73
N ALA A 89 -34.42 26.98 28.44
CA ALA A 89 -34.45 28.27 27.76
C ALA A 89 -35.84 28.93 27.81
N ARG A 90 -36.91 28.12 27.77
CA ARG A 90 -38.30 28.57 27.90
C ARG A 90 -38.67 28.95 29.34
N SER A 91 -38.10 28.29 30.36
CA SER A 91 -38.39 28.63 31.77
C SER A 91 -37.69 29.91 32.24
N ILE A 92 -36.58 30.31 31.62
CA ILE A 92 -35.84 31.52 31.97
C ILE A 92 -36.19 32.74 31.09
N SER A 93 -36.98 32.56 30.03
CA SER A 93 -37.35 33.66 29.14
C SER A 93 -38.56 34.43 29.67
N PRO A 94 -38.43 35.73 30.04
CA PRO A 94 -39.54 36.54 30.50
C PRO A 94 -40.57 36.85 29.38
N PHE A 95 -40.19 36.65 28.11
CA PHE A 95 -41.06 36.86 26.95
C PHE A 95 -41.93 35.63 26.62
N ALA A 96 -41.65 34.47 27.20
CA ALA A 96 -42.43 33.26 26.95
C ALA A 96 -43.79 33.24 27.66
N GLN A 97 -44.00 34.12 28.65
CA GLN A 97 -45.23 34.22 29.45
C GLN A 97 -46.18 35.34 28.99
N SER A 98 -45.78 36.24 28.08
CA SER A 98 -46.52 37.47 27.77
C SER A 98 -47.55 37.36 26.63
N HIS A 99 -48.04 36.16 26.31
CA HIS A 99 -49.19 35.98 25.43
C HIS A 99 -50.29 35.20 26.16
N ARG A 100 -51.02 35.91 27.00
CA ARG A 100 -52.40 35.58 27.36
C ARG A 100 -53.21 36.85 27.46
#